data_AF-A0A1V5VKX0-F1
#
_entry.id   AF-A0A1V5VKX0-F1
#
_cell.length_a   1.000
_cell.length_b   1.000
_cell.length_c   1.000
_cell.angle_alpha   90.00
_cell.angle_beta   90.00
_cell.angle_gamma   90.00
#
_symmetry.space_group_name_H-M   'P 1'
#
loop_
_entity.id
_entity.type
_entity.pdbx_description
1 polymer ?
#
loop_
_entity_poly.entity_id
_entity_poly.type
_entity_poly.pdbx_seq_one_letter_code
_entity_poly.pdbx_strand_id
1 'polypeptide(L)'
;MKTTLLKGTHLNSIVFRSIHVICITLLMITINSSCTKFGIEEGTPPCIIEKIKEFKKTPLCMDQKVDKYSFQEKIVYVFDEGSCGDDMSAGVIDSECNYLGHLGGLDGNGEINGENFKNAVFIKTIWKKQK
;
A
#
# COMPACT_ATOMS: atom_id res chain seq x y z
N MET A 1 -4.10 -45.93 56.54
CA MET A 1 -5.04 -45.56 55.46
C MET A 1 -4.66 -44.16 54.98
N LYS A 2 -3.94 -44.07 53.84
CA LYS A 2 -3.38 -42.83 53.27
C LYS A 2 -4.33 -42.31 52.19
N THR A 3 -5.06 -41.22 52.42
CA THR A 3 -5.88 -40.59 51.36
C THR A 3 -6.14 -39.10 51.65
N THR A 4 -5.12 -38.24 51.60
CA THR A 4 -5.33 -36.79 51.59
C THR A 4 -4.21 -36.00 50.90
N LEU A 5 -3.73 -36.41 49.72
CA LEU A 5 -2.62 -35.71 49.02
C LEU A 5 -2.75 -35.69 47.49
N LEU A 6 -3.97 -35.55 46.93
CA LEU A 6 -4.17 -35.51 45.46
C LEU A 6 -4.94 -34.28 44.94
N LYS A 7 -5.42 -33.38 45.81
CA LYS A 7 -6.31 -32.27 45.38
C LYS A 7 -5.57 -30.99 44.96
N GLY A 8 -4.31 -30.80 45.34
CA GLY A 8 -3.55 -29.56 45.09
C GLY A 8 -2.85 -29.47 43.73
N THR A 9 -2.47 -30.60 43.13
CA THR A 9 -1.69 -30.62 41.87
C THR A 9 -2.55 -30.41 40.63
N HIS A 10 -3.81 -30.85 40.66
CA HIS A 10 -4.74 -30.74 39.53
C HIS A 10 -5.28 -29.31 39.35
N LEU A 11 -5.55 -28.59 40.44
CA LEU A 11 -6.02 -27.20 40.41
C LEU A 11 -4.97 -26.26 39.81
N ASN A 12 -3.70 -26.44 40.22
CA ASN A 12 -2.59 -25.63 39.73
C ASN A 12 -2.33 -25.85 38.23
N SER A 13 -2.50 -27.07 37.71
CA SER A 13 -2.33 -27.39 36.29
C SER A 13 -3.42 -26.80 35.40
N ILE A 14 -4.68 -26.80 35.85
CA ILE A 14 -5.81 -26.17 35.15
C ILE A 14 -5.63 -24.66 35.11
N VAL A 15 -5.26 -24.05 36.24
CA VAL A 15 -5.03 -22.60 36.33
C VAL A 15 -3.85 -22.19 35.43
N PHE A 16 -2.76 -22.95 35.42
CA PHE A 16 -1.62 -22.68 34.52
C PHE A 16 -1.99 -22.76 33.03
N ARG A 17 -2.78 -23.77 32.64
CA ARG A 17 -3.27 -23.92 31.26
C ARG A 17 -4.18 -22.76 30.85
N SER A 18 -5.11 -22.36 31.72
CA SER A 18 -6.00 -21.22 31.46
C SER A 18 -5.24 -19.91 31.37
N ILE A 19 -4.24 -19.68 32.22
CA ILE A 19 -3.36 -18.48 32.16
C ILE A 19 -2.56 -18.45 30.85
N HIS A 20 -2.05 -19.58 30.37
CA HIS A 20 -1.33 -19.64 29.09
C HIS A 20 -2.23 -19.34 27.89
N VAL A 21 -3.46 -19.86 27.86
CA VAL A 21 -4.43 -19.57 26.78
C VAL A 21 -4.84 -18.09 26.80
N ILE A 22 -5.02 -17.50 27.99
CA ILE A 22 -5.33 -16.07 28.15
C ILE A 22 -4.14 -15.20 27.68
N CYS A 23 -2.90 -15.56 28.01
CA CYS A 23 -1.71 -14.84 27.54
C CYS A 23 -1.51 -14.93 26.02
N ILE A 24 -1.78 -16.09 25.40
CA ILE A 24 -1.66 -16.28 23.94
C ILE A 24 -2.74 -15.51 23.19
N THR A 25 -3.96 -15.43 23.73
CA THR A 25 -5.06 -14.67 23.11
C THR A 25 -4.90 -13.16 23.23
N LEU A 26 -4.29 -12.65 24.32
CA LEU A 26 -3.95 -11.23 24.47
C LEU A 26 -2.83 -10.75 23.53
N LEU A 27 -1.92 -11.64 23.11
CA LEU A 27 -0.77 -11.29 22.26
C LEU A 27 -1.17 -11.04 20.78
N MET A 28 -2.30 -11.59 20.33
CA MET A 28 -2.75 -11.47 18.93
C MET A 28 -3.48 -10.14 18.61
N ILE A 29 -3.76 -9.29 19.61
CA ILE A 29 -4.63 -8.11 19.45
C ILE A 29 -3.86 -6.85 18.98
N THR A 30 -2.53 -6.85 18.90
CA THR A 30 -1.74 -5.60 18.81
C THR A 30 -1.20 -5.19 17.44
N ILE A 31 -1.66 -5.78 16.32
CA ILE A 31 -1.20 -5.37 14.97
C ILE A 31 -2.31 -4.75 14.11
N ASN A 32 -2.81 -3.58 14.49
CA ASN A 32 -3.57 -2.72 13.57
C ASN A 32 -3.18 -1.24 13.73
N SER A 33 -1.91 -0.92 13.47
CA SER A 33 -1.49 0.46 13.21
C SER A 33 -1.86 0.85 11.78
N SER A 34 -3.16 1.07 11.52
CA SER A 34 -3.61 1.72 10.28
C SER A 34 -3.22 3.19 10.33
N CYS A 35 -2.07 3.50 9.75
CA CYS A 35 -1.64 4.87 9.53
C CYS A 35 -2.44 5.41 8.32
N THR A 36 -3.65 5.94 8.56
CA THR A 36 -4.42 6.66 7.55
C THR A 36 -3.69 7.96 7.21
N LYS A 37 -2.80 7.93 6.21
CA LYS A 37 -2.17 9.14 5.67
C LYS A 37 -3.24 9.92 4.91
N PHE A 38 -3.61 11.08 5.44
CA PHE A 38 -4.58 11.99 4.83
C PHE A 38 -4.35 12.12 3.31
N GLY A 39 -5.38 11.76 2.54
CA GLY A 39 -5.44 11.94 1.09
C GLY A 39 -4.80 10.84 0.23
N ILE A 40 -4.35 9.72 0.80
CA ILE A 40 -3.98 8.52 0.02
C ILE A 40 -5.00 7.42 0.32
N GLU A 41 -5.45 6.72 -0.71
CA GLU A 41 -6.43 5.64 -0.56
C GLU A 41 -5.95 4.49 0.35
N GLU A 42 -6.86 3.95 1.16
CA GLU A 42 -6.63 2.72 1.93
C GLU A 42 -6.32 1.53 1.00
N GLY A 43 -5.48 0.61 1.48
CA GLY A 43 -5.03 -0.55 0.69
C GLY A 43 -4.00 -0.22 -0.38
N THR A 44 -3.54 1.03 -0.51
CA THR A 44 -2.38 1.38 -1.35
C THR A 44 -1.13 0.67 -0.82
N PRO A 45 -0.32 -0.01 -1.67
CA PRO A 45 0.91 -0.67 -1.23
C PRO A 45 1.86 0.29 -0.50
N PRO A 46 2.52 -0.12 0.61
CA PRO A 46 3.38 0.75 1.39
C PRO A 46 4.47 1.46 0.58
N CYS A 47 5.05 0.78 -0.40
CA CYS A 47 6.09 1.35 -1.25
C CYS A 47 5.54 2.45 -2.19
N ILE A 48 4.31 2.30 -2.67
CA ILE A 48 3.62 3.34 -3.46
C ILE A 48 3.29 4.53 -2.55
N ILE A 49 2.88 4.30 -1.31
CA ILE A 49 2.65 5.37 -0.34
C ILE A 49 3.93 6.20 -0.12
N GLU A 50 5.09 5.56 0.01
CA GLU A 50 6.37 6.28 0.16
C GLU A 50 6.74 7.05 -1.11
N LYS A 51 6.56 6.47 -2.31
CA LYS A 51 6.76 7.19 -3.57
C LYS A 51 5.81 8.39 -3.72
N ILE A 52 4.55 8.29 -3.31
CA ILE A 52 3.62 9.42 -3.31
C ILE A 52 4.10 10.53 -2.37
N LYS A 53 4.67 10.19 -1.19
CA LYS A 53 5.24 11.21 -0.30
C LYS A 53 6.45 11.91 -0.91
N GLU A 54 7.30 11.19 -1.64
CA GLU A 54 8.41 11.78 -2.37
C GLU A 54 7.89 12.70 -3.47
N PHE A 55 6.92 12.21 -4.25
CA PHE A 55 6.27 12.96 -5.32
C PHE A 55 5.64 14.28 -4.83
N LYS A 56 4.97 14.26 -3.67
CA LYS A 56 4.42 15.46 -3.01
C LYS A 56 5.45 16.56 -2.75
N LYS A 57 6.72 16.20 -2.55
CA LYS A 57 7.78 17.18 -2.23
C LYS A 57 8.28 17.90 -3.47
N THR A 58 7.96 17.43 -4.68
CA THR A 58 8.41 18.03 -5.93
C THR A 58 7.41 19.09 -6.39
N PRO A 59 7.76 20.39 -6.33
CA PRO A 59 6.86 21.46 -6.75
C PRO A 59 6.88 21.60 -8.28
N LEU A 60 6.32 20.62 -8.99
CA LEU A 60 6.08 20.70 -10.44
C LEU A 60 4.79 21.49 -10.67
N CYS A 61 3.66 20.80 -10.83
CA CYS A 61 2.38 21.45 -11.09
C CYS A 61 1.39 21.38 -9.92
N MET A 62 0.29 22.14 -10.00
CA MET A 62 -0.78 22.17 -8.98
C MET A 62 -1.82 21.06 -9.18
N ASP A 63 -1.81 20.42 -10.35
CA ASP A 63 -2.74 19.41 -10.81
C ASP A 63 -2.13 18.00 -10.81
N GLN A 64 -0.94 17.83 -10.23
CA GLN A 64 -0.30 16.53 -10.00
C GLN A 64 -1.27 15.53 -9.37
N LYS A 65 -1.24 14.29 -9.86
CA LYS A 65 -2.10 13.21 -9.38
C LYS A 65 -1.42 11.86 -9.55
N VAL A 66 -1.93 10.88 -8.83
CA VAL A 66 -1.55 9.48 -8.97
C VAL A 66 -2.79 8.66 -9.24
N ASP A 67 -2.82 8.06 -10.43
CA ASP A 67 -3.94 7.30 -10.94
C ASP A 67 -3.60 5.80 -10.95
N LYS A 68 -4.55 4.96 -10.56
CA LYS A 68 -4.46 3.51 -10.53
C LYS A 68 -5.13 2.93 -11.78
N TYR A 69 -4.46 2.01 -12.44
CA TYR A 69 -4.93 1.32 -13.65
C TYR A 69 -4.78 -0.19 -13.52
N SER A 70 -5.58 -0.92 -14.29
CA SER A 70 -5.28 -2.30 -14.68
C SER A 70 -4.63 -2.29 -16.06
N PHE A 71 -3.43 -2.85 -16.18
CA PHE A 71 -2.66 -2.90 -17.43
C PHE A 71 -1.77 -4.14 -17.41
N GLN A 72 -1.70 -4.89 -18.52
CA GLN A 72 -0.94 -6.16 -18.61
C GLN A 72 -1.28 -7.13 -17.46
N GLU A 73 -2.57 -7.26 -17.14
CA GLU A 73 -3.10 -8.11 -16.05
C GLU A 73 -2.56 -7.75 -14.65
N LYS A 74 -1.93 -6.58 -14.51
CA LYS A 74 -1.37 -6.06 -13.26
C LYS A 74 -2.01 -4.76 -12.84
N ILE A 75 -1.87 -4.44 -11.57
CA ILE A 75 -2.17 -3.10 -11.05
C ILE A 75 -0.94 -2.22 -11.22
N VAL A 76 -1.13 -1.08 -11.88
CA VAL A 76 -0.10 -0.06 -12.05
C VAL A 76 -0.58 1.30 -11.56
N TYR A 77 0.38 2.15 -11.22
CA TYR A 77 0.19 3.49 -10.69
C TYR A 77 0.93 4.47 -11.60
N VAL A 78 0.19 5.44 -12.13
CA VAL A 78 0.70 6.49 -13.01
C VAL A 78 0.88 7.76 -12.19
N PHE A 79 2.12 8.23 -12.08
CA PHE A 79 2.52 9.44 -11.39
C PHE A 79 2.55 10.58 -12.40
N ASP A 80 1.43 11.30 -12.52
CA ASP A 80 1.22 12.38 -13.48
C ASP A 80 1.70 13.70 -12.88
N GLU A 81 2.71 14.30 -13.51
CA GLU A 81 3.36 15.53 -13.07
C GLU A 81 2.49 16.79 -13.25
N GLY A 82 1.40 16.69 -14.01
CA GLY A 82 0.51 17.79 -14.36
C GLY A 82 0.95 18.54 -15.63
N SER A 83 0.18 19.57 -16.01
CA SER A 83 0.30 20.19 -17.34
C SER A 83 1.10 21.49 -17.42
N CYS A 84 1.91 21.80 -16.40
CA CYS A 84 2.62 23.10 -16.30
C CYS A 84 4.06 23.07 -16.83
N GLY A 85 4.61 21.90 -17.15
CA GLY A 85 5.93 21.72 -17.74
C GLY A 85 5.85 21.31 -19.22
N ASP A 86 6.96 21.48 -19.94
CA ASP A 86 7.03 21.17 -21.37
C ASP A 86 7.04 19.65 -21.67
N ASP A 87 7.64 18.85 -20.78
CA ASP A 87 7.77 17.40 -20.99
C ASP A 87 6.46 16.63 -20.75
N MET A 88 5.56 17.13 -19.87
CA MET A 88 4.28 16.49 -19.54
C MET A 88 4.39 14.96 -19.32
N SER A 89 5.46 14.53 -18.64
CA SER A 89 5.77 13.11 -18.46
C SER A 89 5.02 12.51 -17.26
N ALA A 90 4.76 11.20 -17.31
CA ALA A 90 4.15 10.47 -16.22
C ALA A 90 4.82 9.11 -16.00
N GLY A 91 5.35 8.87 -14.81
CA GLY A 91 6.01 7.60 -14.46
C GLY A 91 5.01 6.48 -14.20
N VAL A 92 5.28 5.26 -14.68
CA VAL A 92 4.43 4.07 -14.48
C VAL A 92 5.14 3.06 -13.58
N ILE A 93 4.48 2.67 -12.49
CA ILE A 93 5.04 1.81 -11.44
C ILE A 93 4.04 0.72 -11.08
N ASP A 94 4.46 -0.53 -10.93
CA ASP A 94 3.57 -1.62 -10.50
C ASP A 94 3.34 -1.68 -8.97
N SER A 95 2.47 -2.58 -8.52
CA SER A 95 2.20 -2.81 -7.09
C SER A 95 3.39 -3.34 -6.28
N GLU A 96 4.42 -3.86 -6.95
CA GLU A 96 5.68 -4.32 -6.35
C GLU A 96 6.75 -3.21 -6.35
N CYS A 97 6.37 -2.01 -6.81
CA CYS A 97 7.23 -0.84 -6.92
C CYS A 97 8.36 -0.93 -7.95
N ASN A 98 8.20 -1.80 -8.95
CA ASN A 98 9.05 -1.80 -10.13
C ASN A 98 8.65 -0.64 -11.04
N TYR A 99 9.65 0.13 -11.48
CA TYR A 99 9.45 1.15 -12.51
C TYR A 99 9.35 0.46 -13.87
N LEU A 100 8.24 0.69 -14.57
CA LEU A 100 7.95 0.06 -15.86
C LEU A 100 8.26 0.97 -17.05
N GLY A 101 8.39 2.28 -16.83
CA GLY A 101 8.61 3.27 -17.87
C GLY A 101 7.90 4.59 -17.59
N HIS A 102 7.85 5.46 -18.59
CA HIS A 102 7.13 6.74 -18.53
C HIS A 102 6.17 6.86 -19.72
N LEU A 103 5.16 7.70 -19.59
CA LEU A 103 4.24 8.11 -20.65
C LEU A 103 4.44 9.60 -20.93
N GLY A 104 4.13 10.06 -22.14
CA GLY A 104 4.35 11.45 -22.53
C GLY A 104 5.84 11.71 -22.75
N GLY A 105 6.35 12.85 -22.27
CA GLY A 105 7.72 13.28 -22.57
C GLY A 105 7.83 13.94 -23.94
N LEU A 106 9.02 14.48 -24.25
CA LEU A 106 9.34 15.10 -25.54
C LEU A 106 9.21 14.13 -26.72
N ASP A 107 9.46 12.85 -26.47
CA ASP A 107 9.31 11.76 -27.44
C ASP A 107 7.86 11.27 -27.57
N GLY A 108 6.98 11.67 -26.65
CA GLY A 108 5.57 11.32 -26.65
C GLY A 108 5.33 9.82 -26.46
N ASN A 109 6.11 9.18 -25.58
CA ASN A 109 6.02 7.74 -25.36
C ASN A 109 4.60 7.33 -24.93
N GLY A 110 4.02 6.40 -25.67
CA GLY A 110 2.68 5.85 -25.42
C GLY A 110 2.68 4.39 -25.01
N GLU A 111 3.87 3.78 -24.83
CA GLU A 111 4.01 2.34 -24.64
C GLU A 111 4.74 2.00 -23.33
N ILE A 112 4.30 0.91 -22.70
CA ILE A 112 4.95 0.31 -21.53
C ILE A 112 5.13 -1.18 -21.82
N ASN A 113 6.36 -1.67 -21.72
CA ASN A 113 6.73 -3.04 -22.10
C ASN A 113 6.29 -3.45 -23.53
N GLY A 114 6.32 -2.51 -24.49
CA GLY A 114 5.94 -2.76 -25.88
C GLY A 114 4.44 -2.88 -26.15
N GLU A 115 3.59 -2.58 -25.17
CA GLU A 115 2.15 -2.48 -25.36
C GLU A 115 1.68 -1.02 -25.19
N ASN A 116 0.75 -0.60 -26.04
CA ASN A 116 0.16 0.72 -25.98
C ASN A 116 -0.65 0.92 -24.70
N PHE A 117 -0.33 1.96 -23.92
CA PHE A 117 -0.99 2.24 -22.66
C PHE A 117 -2.46 2.66 -22.80
N LYS A 118 -2.92 2.97 -24.01
CA LYS A 118 -4.37 3.18 -24.29
C LYS A 118 -5.21 1.95 -23.99
N ASN A 119 -4.61 0.76 -23.91
CA ASN A 119 -5.29 -0.47 -23.49
C ASN A 119 -5.49 -0.56 -21.97
N ALA A 120 -4.86 0.33 -21.18
CA ALA A 120 -5.00 0.34 -19.73
C ALA A 120 -6.41 0.75 -19.33
N VAL A 121 -6.95 0.05 -18.33
CA VAL A 121 -8.27 0.34 -17.75
C VAL A 121 -8.07 1.21 -16.52
N PHE A 122 -8.56 2.45 -16.58
CA PHE A 122 -8.57 3.34 -15.42
C PHE A 122 -9.43 2.74 -14.30
N ILE A 123 -8.87 2.69 -13.10
CA ILE A 123 -9.58 2.23 -11.90
C ILE A 123 -10.03 3.45 -11.09
N LYS A 124 -9.09 4.30 -10.66
CA LYS A 124 -9.36 5.56 -9.97
C LYS A 124 -8.11 6.39 -9.67
N THR A 125 -8.30 7.65 -9.31
CA THR A 125 -7.28 8.50 -8.68
C THR A 125 -7.12 8.16 -7.21
N ILE A 126 -5.90 7.80 -6.78
CA ILE A 126 -5.60 7.40 -5.39
C ILE A 126 -4.95 8.52 -4.57
N TRP A 127 -4.44 9.55 -5.25
CA TRP A 127 -3.94 10.77 -4.64
C TRP A 127 -4.01 11.91 -5.65
N LYS A 128 -4.30 13.12 -5.16
CA LYS A 128 -4.22 14.35 -5.95
C LYS A 128 -3.61 15.46 -5.09
N LYS A 129 -2.79 16.31 -5.68
CA LYS A 129 -2.28 17.50 -5.02
C LYS A 129 -3.46 18.43 -4.68
N GLN A 130 -3.52 18.85 -3.43
CA GLN A 130 -4.50 19.82 -2.99
C GLN A 130 -4.03 21.22 -3.40
N LYS A 131 -4.97 22.05 -3.83
CA LYS A 131 -4.72 23.45 -4.22
C LYS A 131 -4.54 24.32 -2.99
#